data_AF-A0A6P5FSN0-F1
#
_entry.id   AF-A0A6P5FSN0-F1
#
_cell.length_a   1.000
_cell.length_b   1.000
_cell.length_c   1.000
_cell.angle_alpha   90.00
_cell.angle_beta   90.00
_cell.angle_gamma   90.00
#
_symmetry.space_group_name_H-M   'P 1'
#
loop_
_entity.id
_entity.type
_entity.pdbx_description
1 polymer ?
#
loop_
_entity_poly.entity_id
_entity_poly.type
_entity_poly.pdbx_seq_one_letter_code
_entity_poly.pdbx_strand_id
1 'polypeptide(L)'
;MSALVCGKRSSSSSSIFEELLHAPLPSSKRPRRSASAVAAASAVAAAAAGGGAPSPTAALRLSPGRPSDRCGGNLAHLRALFPEMDQQFLERALEASGNDLDSTIKSLNNLHLESAETNLSSAFIESGSGISPNIQLVTEADGVNNGGAEAVAENPPAVENLPTDGSGWVELFVSEMMNASNMDDARARASRTLEVLERSIITRAGAEALESFHKENLLLKEHAEAMLRENTVLKRAVAIQHERQKEYDQMNQELQHLKQLVSQYQEQVKTLEINNYALSMHLRQAQQSGSIPGRFHPDVF
;
A
#
# COMPACT_ATOMS: atom_id res chain seq x y z
N MET A 1 -59.50 14.37 -26.90
CA MET A 1 -58.70 14.52 -28.12
C MET A 1 -57.38 15.18 -27.76
N SER A 2 -56.31 14.76 -28.44
CA SER A 2 -54.89 15.15 -28.26
C SER A 2 -54.07 14.24 -27.34
N ALA A 3 -53.30 13.41 -28.03
CA ALA A 3 -52.28 12.50 -27.56
C ALA A 3 -50.94 13.22 -27.37
N LEU A 4 -50.14 12.76 -26.42
CA LEU A 4 -48.69 12.93 -26.45
C LEU A 4 -48.04 11.56 -26.29
N VAL A 5 -47.11 11.32 -27.21
CA VAL A 5 -46.50 10.05 -27.59
C VAL A 5 -45.24 9.78 -26.75
N CYS A 6 -45.08 8.49 -26.45
CA CYS A 6 -43.95 7.72 -25.91
C CYS A 6 -42.54 8.32 -25.82
N GLY A 7 -41.83 7.94 -24.73
CA GLY A 7 -40.38 8.03 -24.60
C GLY A 7 -39.82 7.16 -23.47
N LYS A 8 -39.80 5.84 -23.70
CA LYS A 8 -39.35 4.76 -22.81
C LYS A 8 -37.81 4.73 -22.74
N ARG A 9 -37.21 4.73 -21.56
CA ARG A 9 -35.78 4.37 -21.37
C ARG A 9 -35.69 3.07 -20.59
N SER A 10 -35.24 2.01 -21.28
CA SER A 10 -34.83 0.74 -20.69
C SER A 10 -33.36 0.52 -21.01
N SER A 11 -32.58 0.33 -19.93
CA SER A 11 -31.59 -0.72 -19.70
C SER A 11 -30.29 -0.83 -20.54
N SER A 12 -29.23 -1.17 -19.78
CA SER A 12 -28.13 -2.08 -20.17
C SER A 12 -26.89 -1.49 -20.87
N SER A 13 -25.80 -1.29 -20.12
CA SER A 13 -24.43 -1.51 -20.66
C SER A 13 -23.42 -1.78 -19.54
N SER A 14 -23.35 -3.03 -19.10
CA SER A 14 -22.19 -3.58 -18.40
C SER A 14 -21.87 -4.94 -19.01
N SER A 15 -21.19 -4.95 -20.16
CA SER A 15 -20.40 -6.10 -20.64
C SER A 15 -19.67 -5.70 -21.93
N ILE A 16 -18.44 -5.19 -21.80
CA ILE A 16 -17.49 -5.01 -22.92
C ILE A 16 -16.10 -5.45 -22.44
N PHE A 17 -16.01 -6.66 -21.88
CA PHE A 17 -14.72 -7.26 -21.58
C PHE A 17 -14.79 -8.79 -21.71
N GLU A 18 -15.25 -9.30 -22.85
CA GLU A 18 -15.19 -10.74 -23.10
C GLU A 18 -15.35 -11.12 -24.58
N GLU A 19 -14.55 -10.55 -25.48
CA GLU A 19 -14.52 -11.07 -26.86
C GLU A 19 -13.22 -10.74 -27.59
N LEU A 20 -12.12 -11.44 -27.27
CA LEU A 20 -10.96 -11.57 -28.17
C LEU A 20 -10.08 -12.75 -27.74
N LEU A 21 -10.67 -13.93 -27.62
CA LEU A 21 -9.94 -15.19 -27.72
C LEU A 21 -10.74 -16.08 -28.68
N HIS A 22 -10.12 -16.49 -29.79
CA HIS A 22 -10.21 -17.79 -30.49
C HIS A 22 -10.07 -17.69 -32.03
N ALA A 23 -8.86 -18.06 -32.50
CA ALA A 23 -8.52 -18.75 -33.76
C ALA A 23 -8.27 -17.93 -35.07
N PRO A 24 -7.60 -18.50 -36.10
CA PRO A 24 -6.14 -18.67 -36.17
C PRO A 24 -5.50 -18.11 -37.47
N LEU A 25 -4.21 -17.74 -37.42
CA LEU A 25 -3.43 -17.30 -38.59
C LEU A 25 -2.82 -18.49 -39.37
N PRO A 26 -2.81 -18.48 -40.72
CA PRO A 26 -2.00 -19.40 -41.51
C PRO A 26 -0.73 -18.73 -42.03
N SER A 27 0.44 -19.38 -41.90
CA SER A 27 1.46 -19.30 -42.95
C SER A 27 2.47 -20.46 -42.87
N SER A 28 2.89 -20.85 -44.06
CA SER A 28 3.61 -22.07 -44.44
C SER A 28 5.11 -22.10 -44.07
N LYS A 29 5.55 -23.32 -43.75
CA LYS A 29 6.79 -24.01 -44.21
C LYS A 29 8.17 -23.57 -43.66
N ARG A 30 8.63 -24.37 -42.67
CA ARG A 30 9.91 -25.14 -42.54
C ARG A 30 11.14 -24.74 -43.40
N PRO A 31 12.37 -24.90 -42.88
CA PRO A 31 13.01 -26.23 -42.81
C PRO A 31 13.70 -26.57 -41.47
N ARG A 32 14.15 -27.83 -41.41
CA ARG A 32 14.55 -28.67 -40.26
C ARG A 32 16.09 -28.82 -40.22
N ARG A 33 16.72 -28.83 -39.05
CA ARG A 33 17.98 -29.56 -38.74
C ARG A 33 18.20 -29.54 -37.21
N SER A 34 17.89 -30.62 -36.49
CA SER A 34 18.72 -31.77 -36.11
C SER A 34 19.76 -31.48 -35.02
N ALA A 35 19.42 -32.06 -33.85
CA ALA A 35 20.14 -32.34 -32.61
C ALA A 35 21.69 -32.31 -32.57
N SER A 36 22.20 -31.83 -31.43
CA SER A 36 23.24 -32.52 -30.66
C SER A 36 23.02 -32.26 -29.17
N ALA A 37 22.92 -33.35 -28.40
CA ALA A 37 22.85 -33.38 -26.96
C ALA A 37 24.24 -33.18 -26.35
N VAL A 38 24.33 -32.51 -25.19
CA VAL A 38 25.32 -32.84 -24.16
C VAL A 38 24.67 -32.62 -22.79
N ALA A 39 24.77 -33.66 -21.96
CA ALA A 39 24.27 -33.76 -20.61
C ALA A 39 25.31 -33.30 -19.57
N ALA A 40 24.84 -32.86 -18.40
CA ALA A 40 25.45 -33.04 -17.08
C ALA A 40 24.44 -32.50 -16.04
N ALA A 41 23.64 -33.33 -15.35
CA ALA A 41 23.96 -34.22 -14.24
C ALA A 41 24.36 -33.48 -12.96
N SER A 42 23.43 -33.41 -12.00
CA SER A 42 23.71 -33.72 -10.60
C SER A 42 22.39 -33.99 -9.87
N ALA A 43 22.16 -35.25 -9.48
CA ALA A 43 21.08 -35.67 -8.59
C ALA A 43 21.71 -36.39 -7.41
N VAL A 44 21.35 -35.96 -6.20
CA VAL A 44 21.68 -36.61 -4.94
C VAL A 44 20.64 -37.67 -4.64
N ALA A 45 21.12 -38.82 -4.17
CA ALA A 45 20.40 -40.05 -3.91
C ALA A 45 19.52 -39.99 -2.65
N ALA A 46 18.42 -40.75 -2.67
CA ALA A 46 17.94 -41.50 -1.51
C ALA A 46 17.03 -42.66 -1.96
N ALA A 47 17.24 -43.80 -1.31
CA ALA A 47 16.73 -45.13 -1.64
C ALA A 47 15.32 -45.41 -1.07
N ALA A 48 14.58 -46.34 -1.68
CA ALA A 48 14.10 -47.59 -1.07
C ALA A 48 13.05 -48.29 -1.94
N ALA A 49 13.01 -49.61 -1.79
CA ALA A 49 12.37 -50.61 -2.64
C ALA A 49 10.83 -50.70 -2.54
N GLY A 50 10.22 -51.36 -3.53
CA GLY A 50 8.91 -52.02 -3.37
C GLY A 50 7.98 -51.83 -4.56
N GLY A 51 7.97 -52.81 -5.47
CA GLY A 51 7.07 -52.84 -6.62
C GLY A 51 5.61 -53.14 -6.24
N GLY A 52 4.70 -52.60 -7.04
CA GLY A 52 3.27 -52.91 -6.98
C GLY A 52 2.44 -51.91 -7.78
N ALA A 53 2.29 -52.14 -9.09
CA ALA A 53 1.19 -51.55 -9.86
C ALA A 53 -0.11 -52.31 -9.51
N PRO A 54 -1.31 -51.68 -9.59
CA PRO A 54 -1.90 -51.36 -10.88
C PRO A 54 -2.64 -50.00 -10.95
N SER A 55 -2.72 -49.43 -12.15
CA SER A 55 -3.72 -48.42 -12.58
C SER A 55 -5.05 -49.14 -12.93
N PRO A 56 -6.26 -48.52 -12.95
CA PRO A 56 -6.51 -47.24 -13.65
C PRO A 56 -7.62 -46.31 -13.09
N THR A 57 -7.73 -45.13 -13.73
CA THR A 57 -8.93 -44.27 -13.87
C THR A 57 -9.53 -43.58 -12.63
N ALA A 58 -9.26 -42.28 -12.48
CA ALA A 58 -10.29 -41.28 -12.18
C ALA A 58 -9.76 -39.86 -12.50
N ALA A 59 -10.20 -39.33 -13.62
CA ALA A 59 -10.14 -37.90 -13.91
C ALA A 59 -11.19 -37.18 -13.06
N LEU A 60 -10.77 -36.27 -12.20
CA LEU A 60 -11.60 -35.19 -11.65
C LEU A 60 -10.72 -33.93 -11.68
N ARG A 61 -10.77 -33.17 -12.78
CA ARG A 61 -11.52 -31.91 -12.85
C ARG A 61 -11.46 -31.14 -11.53
N LEU A 62 -10.53 -30.20 -11.45
CA LEU A 62 -10.63 -29.06 -10.54
C LEU A 62 -11.87 -28.27 -10.95
N SER A 63 -12.98 -28.54 -10.25
CA SER A 63 -14.19 -27.72 -10.30
C SER A 63 -13.98 -26.44 -9.46
N PRO A 64 -14.58 -25.30 -9.85
CA PRO A 64 -14.44 -24.04 -9.12
C PRO A 64 -15.06 -24.15 -7.73
N GLY A 65 -14.28 -23.77 -6.72
CA GLY A 65 -14.67 -23.79 -5.31
C GLY A 65 -15.92 -22.98 -5.01
N ARG A 66 -16.79 -23.61 -4.22
CA ARG A 66 -18.02 -23.16 -3.60
C ARG A 66 -17.80 -21.84 -2.80
N PRO A 67 -18.80 -20.96 -2.65
CA PRO A 67 -18.67 -19.69 -1.93
C PRO A 67 -18.38 -19.79 -0.41
N SER A 68 -18.27 -20.99 0.17
CA SER A 68 -17.98 -21.18 1.61
C SER A 68 -16.51 -21.12 2.00
N ASP A 69 -15.56 -21.31 1.07
CA ASP A 69 -14.11 -21.32 1.41
C ASP A 69 -13.53 -19.92 1.65
N ARG A 70 -14.21 -18.86 1.19
CA ARG A 70 -13.76 -17.47 1.42
C ARG A 70 -13.90 -17.06 2.89
N CYS A 71 -14.91 -17.57 3.58
CA CYS A 71 -15.17 -17.21 4.98
C CYS A 71 -14.03 -17.71 5.91
N GLY A 72 -13.54 -18.93 5.68
CA GLY A 72 -12.43 -19.49 6.47
C GLY A 72 -11.10 -18.76 6.28
N GLY A 73 -10.79 -18.34 5.05
CA GLY A 73 -9.59 -17.56 4.75
C GLY A 73 -9.63 -16.15 5.34
N ASN A 74 -10.79 -15.50 5.29
CA ASN A 74 -10.97 -14.16 5.85
C ASN A 74 -10.89 -14.16 7.38
N LEU A 75 -11.47 -15.16 8.04
CA LEU A 75 -11.42 -15.29 9.50
C LEU A 75 -9.99 -15.56 10.01
N ALA A 76 -9.22 -16.39 9.30
CA ALA A 76 -7.81 -16.61 9.62
C ALA A 76 -6.98 -15.32 9.47
N HIS A 77 -7.27 -14.50 8.47
CA HIS A 77 -6.61 -13.21 8.27
C HIS A 77 -6.96 -12.20 9.37
N LEU A 78 -8.23 -12.10 9.75
CA LEU A 78 -8.64 -11.19 10.83
C LEU A 78 -8.06 -11.59 12.19
N ARG A 79 -7.92 -12.89 12.46
CA ARG A 79 -7.24 -13.39 13.67
C ARG A 79 -5.75 -13.02 13.70
N ALA A 80 -5.09 -12.94 12.55
CA ALA A 80 -3.71 -12.47 12.47
C ALA A 80 -3.59 -10.95 12.74
N LEU A 81 -4.59 -10.17 12.32
CA LEU A 81 -4.64 -8.71 12.54
C LEU A 81 -5.08 -8.33 13.96
N PHE A 82 -5.92 -9.15 14.59
CA PHE A 82 -6.45 -8.92 15.94
C PHE A 82 -6.25 -10.15 16.83
N PRO A 83 -5.01 -10.42 17.30
CA PRO A 83 -4.70 -11.62 18.09
C PRO A 83 -5.39 -11.65 19.46
N GLU A 84 -5.76 -10.47 19.98
CA GLU A 84 -6.35 -10.29 21.31
C GLU A 84 -7.90 -10.45 21.31
N MET A 85 -8.52 -10.52 20.12
CA MET A 85 -9.97 -10.50 19.96
C MET A 85 -10.58 -11.89 19.82
N ASP A 86 -11.74 -12.11 20.43
CA ASP A 86 -12.40 -13.42 20.45
C ASP A 86 -12.90 -13.85 19.05
N GLN A 87 -12.76 -15.14 18.76
CA GLN A 87 -13.09 -15.76 17.48
C GLN A 87 -14.57 -15.60 17.12
N GLN A 88 -15.45 -15.73 18.11
CA GLN A 88 -16.90 -15.63 17.89
C GLN A 88 -17.33 -14.19 17.53
N PHE A 89 -16.58 -13.20 18.01
CA PHE A 89 -16.82 -11.80 17.69
C PHE A 89 -16.35 -11.46 16.28
N LEU A 90 -15.18 -11.97 15.90
CA LEU A 90 -14.64 -11.88 14.55
C LEU A 90 -15.57 -12.51 13.50
N GLU A 91 -16.13 -13.68 13.80
CA GLU A 91 -17.07 -14.40 12.93
C GLU A 91 -18.37 -13.61 12.74
N ARG A 92 -18.96 -13.09 13.83
CA ARG A 92 -20.16 -12.23 13.74
C ARG A 92 -19.92 -10.94 12.97
N ALA A 93 -18.77 -10.29 13.15
CA ALA A 93 -18.44 -9.06 12.44
C ALA A 93 -18.26 -9.31 10.94
N LEU A 94 -17.69 -10.47 10.58
CA LEU A 94 -17.54 -10.91 9.20
C LEU A 94 -18.88 -11.25 8.55
N GLU A 95 -19.78 -11.92 9.29
CA GLU A 95 -21.15 -12.17 8.84
C GLU A 95 -21.95 -10.88 8.66
N ALA A 96 -21.86 -9.94 9.60
CA ALA A 96 -22.53 -8.63 9.52
C ALA A 96 -22.01 -7.77 8.35
N SER A 97 -20.75 -7.97 7.96
CA SER A 97 -20.12 -7.28 6.82
C SER A 97 -20.32 -8.00 5.49
N GLY A 98 -21.12 -9.08 5.43
CA GLY A 98 -21.37 -9.82 4.20
C GLY A 98 -20.16 -10.57 3.66
N ASN A 99 -19.24 -11.02 4.53
CA ASN A 99 -17.97 -11.66 4.20
C ASN A 99 -16.94 -10.74 3.49
N ASP A 100 -17.13 -9.43 3.52
CA ASP A 100 -16.16 -8.46 3.01
C ASP A 100 -15.12 -8.10 4.08
N LEU A 101 -13.86 -8.48 3.83
CA LEU A 101 -12.75 -8.32 4.75
C LEU A 101 -12.49 -6.84 5.11
N ASP A 102 -12.50 -5.96 4.11
CA ASP A 102 -12.18 -4.54 4.30
C ASP A 102 -13.25 -3.83 5.13
N SER A 103 -14.53 -4.14 4.88
CA SER A 103 -15.63 -3.62 5.70
C SER A 103 -15.58 -4.14 7.13
N THR A 104 -15.21 -5.42 7.34
CA THR A 104 -15.03 -5.99 8.68
C THR A 104 -13.88 -5.33 9.43
N ILE A 105 -12.72 -5.15 8.80
CA ILE A 105 -11.56 -4.49 9.42
C ILE A 105 -11.91 -3.05 9.83
N LYS A 106 -12.61 -2.29 8.98
CA LYS A 106 -13.06 -0.93 9.30
C LYS A 106 -14.03 -0.91 10.48
N SER A 107 -15.00 -1.82 10.50
CA SER A 107 -15.98 -1.91 11.61
C SER A 107 -15.31 -2.25 12.93
N LEU A 108 -14.37 -3.20 12.94
CA LEU A 108 -13.67 -3.63 14.15
C LEU A 108 -12.76 -2.53 14.70
N ASN A 109 -12.04 -1.82 13.82
CA ASN A 109 -11.24 -0.67 14.23
C ASN A 109 -12.09 0.47 14.79
N ASN A 110 -13.25 0.75 14.19
CA ASN A 110 -14.14 1.79 14.71
C ASN A 110 -14.67 1.45 16.11
N LEU A 111 -15.05 0.19 16.35
CA LEU A 111 -15.46 -0.27 17.69
C LEU A 111 -14.32 -0.21 18.71
N HIS A 112 -13.09 -0.51 18.30
CA HIS A 112 -11.93 -0.41 19.17
C HIS A 112 -11.61 1.05 19.55
N LEU A 113 -11.78 1.97 18.60
CA LEU A 113 -11.62 3.41 18.82
C LEU A 113 -12.77 3.97 19.68
N GLU A 114 -14.01 3.58 19.41
CA GLU A 114 -15.19 4.01 20.17
C GLU A 114 -15.16 3.46 21.61
N SER A 115 -14.60 2.27 21.83
CA SER A 115 -14.36 1.73 23.18
C SER A 115 -13.26 2.48 23.94
N ALA A 116 -12.24 3.02 23.25
CA ALA A 116 -11.24 3.90 23.85
C ALA A 116 -11.81 5.31 24.11
N GLU A 117 -12.63 5.85 23.19
CA GLU A 117 -13.25 7.17 23.30
C GLU A 117 -14.37 7.24 24.35
N THR A 118 -15.13 6.15 24.55
CA THR A 118 -16.12 6.05 25.63
C THR A 118 -15.46 5.89 27.00
N ASN A 119 -14.28 5.28 27.10
CA ASN A 119 -13.48 5.29 28.33
C ASN A 119 -12.87 6.66 28.64
N LEU A 120 -12.51 7.45 27.63
CA LEU A 120 -12.09 8.85 27.80
C LEU A 120 -13.26 9.79 28.11
N SER A 121 -14.45 9.54 27.56
CA SER A 121 -15.66 10.33 27.82
C SER A 121 -16.34 9.99 29.15
N SER A 122 -16.26 8.73 29.61
CA SER A 122 -16.75 8.31 30.93
C SER A 122 -15.85 8.80 32.07
N ALA A 123 -14.55 9.06 31.81
CA ALA A 123 -13.66 9.69 32.77
C ALA A 123 -13.78 11.23 32.78
N PHE A 124 -14.46 11.83 31.79
CA PHE A 124 -14.53 13.29 31.62
C PHE A 124 -15.76 13.94 32.26
N ILE A 125 -16.73 13.16 32.76
CA ILE A 125 -17.87 13.70 33.55
C ILE A 125 -17.68 13.38 35.04
N GLU A 126 -16.51 13.66 35.60
CA GLU A 126 -16.39 13.92 37.05
C GLU A 126 -15.11 14.70 37.41
N SER A 127 -14.95 15.91 36.87
CA SER A 127 -14.26 16.99 37.59
C SER A 127 -14.43 18.31 36.86
N GLY A 128 -15.40 19.10 37.32
CA GLY A 128 -15.41 20.51 37.03
C GLY A 128 -14.30 21.21 37.80
N SER A 129 -13.32 21.75 37.10
CA SER A 129 -12.74 23.06 37.40
C SER A 129 -11.82 23.46 36.25
N GLY A 130 -12.09 24.62 35.65
CA GLY A 130 -11.27 25.17 34.60
C GLY A 130 -9.87 25.57 35.10
N ILE A 131 -8.91 25.61 34.19
CA ILE A 131 -7.96 26.71 33.91
C ILE A 131 -7.05 26.23 32.76
N SER A 132 -6.96 27.07 31.73
CA SER A 132 -6.11 26.90 30.54
C SER A 132 -4.60 26.90 30.87
N PRO A 133 -3.74 26.23 30.08
CA PRO A 133 -2.29 26.32 30.24
C PRO A 133 -1.70 27.38 29.30
N ASN A 134 -1.01 28.38 29.83
CA ASN A 134 -0.02 29.15 29.08
C ASN A 134 1.07 29.66 30.02
N ILE A 135 2.22 28.98 30.07
CA ILE A 135 3.43 29.44 30.74
C ILE A 135 4.44 29.73 29.65
N GLN A 136 4.76 31.02 29.49
CA GLN A 136 5.72 31.55 28.55
C GLN A 136 6.95 32.06 29.30
N LEU A 137 8.07 31.38 29.01
CA LEU A 137 9.48 31.76 29.03
C LEU A 137 9.92 33.04 29.79
N VAL A 138 10.85 32.82 30.72
CA VAL A 138 11.70 33.83 31.37
C VAL A 138 12.81 34.28 30.43
N THR A 139 13.06 35.59 30.34
CA THR A 139 14.40 36.13 30.05
C THR A 139 14.48 37.52 30.67
N GLU A 140 15.41 37.72 31.62
CA GLU A 140 16.19 38.96 31.71
C GLU A 140 17.36 38.74 32.68
N ALA A 141 18.54 39.11 32.20
CA ALA A 141 19.80 39.13 32.95
C ALA A 141 20.01 40.53 33.51
N ASP A 142 20.47 40.63 34.77
CA ASP A 142 21.42 41.68 35.14
C ASP A 142 22.18 41.33 36.43
N GLY A 143 23.42 41.79 36.51
CA GLY A 143 24.44 41.28 37.44
C GLY A 143 24.73 42.08 38.71
N VAL A 144 25.69 41.51 39.45
CA VAL A 144 26.69 42.06 40.40
C VAL A 144 26.22 42.73 41.71
N ASN A 145 26.47 42.07 42.86
CA ASN A 145 27.67 42.25 43.72
C ASN A 145 27.42 41.96 45.23
N ASN A 146 28.31 41.14 45.80
CA ASN A 146 28.78 40.92 47.18
C ASN A 146 27.93 41.20 48.43
N GLY A 147 27.93 40.21 49.34
CA GLY A 147 28.74 40.32 50.56
C GLY A 147 28.17 39.71 51.85
N GLY A 148 28.82 38.65 52.36
CA GLY A 148 29.04 38.47 53.80
C GLY A 148 28.40 37.25 54.49
N ALA A 149 29.27 36.30 54.87
CA ALA A 149 29.34 35.49 56.11
C ALA A 149 28.06 34.80 56.65
N GLU A 150 28.03 33.57 57.16
CA GLU A 150 29.02 32.65 57.71
C GLU A 150 28.29 31.31 58.00
N ALA A 151 29.01 30.18 57.96
CA ALA A 151 28.76 28.90 58.65
C ALA A 151 27.35 28.25 58.55
N VAL A 152 27.17 27.02 58.07
CA VAL A 152 27.80 25.78 58.51
C VAL A 152 27.76 24.80 57.34
N ALA A 153 28.94 24.33 56.95
CA ALA A 153 29.08 23.21 56.02
C ALA A 153 28.68 21.91 56.73
N GLU A 154 27.43 21.48 56.54
CA GLU A 154 27.13 20.05 56.59
C GLU A 154 27.43 19.50 55.20
N ASN A 155 28.54 18.77 55.12
CA ASN A 155 28.96 18.03 53.96
C ASN A 155 28.08 16.77 53.88
N PRO A 156 27.11 16.62 52.94
CA PRO A 156 26.49 15.33 52.74
C PRO A 156 27.56 14.38 52.16
N PRO A 157 27.74 13.16 52.73
CA PRO A 157 28.73 12.24 52.22
C PRO A 157 28.46 11.95 50.74
N ALA A 158 29.54 11.99 49.96
CA ALA A 158 29.60 11.83 48.52
C ALA A 158 28.54 10.86 47.95
N VAL A 159 27.63 11.41 47.14
CA VAL A 159 26.59 10.67 46.40
C VAL A 159 27.16 9.98 45.15
N GLU A 160 28.48 9.88 45.01
CA GLU A 160 29.12 9.50 43.75
C GLU A 160 29.26 7.98 43.53
N ASN A 161 28.82 7.12 44.46
CA ASN A 161 28.90 5.66 44.31
C ASN A 161 27.66 4.96 44.84
N LEU A 162 26.48 5.37 44.38
CA LEU A 162 25.23 4.74 44.79
C LEU A 162 25.04 3.39 44.08
N PRO A 163 24.69 2.31 44.79
CA PRO A 163 24.52 1.00 44.17
C PRO A 163 23.52 1.06 43.01
N THR A 164 23.88 0.49 41.86
CA THR A 164 22.96 0.42 40.72
C THR A 164 22.07 -0.82 40.81
N ASP A 165 22.61 -1.92 41.34
CA ASP A 165 21.92 -3.21 41.48
C ASP A 165 21.30 -3.39 42.87
N GLY A 166 20.22 -4.19 42.95
CA GLY A 166 19.49 -4.47 44.18
C GLY A 166 20.34 -5.16 45.24
N SER A 167 21.30 -5.98 44.84
CA SER A 167 22.25 -6.66 45.75
C SER A 167 23.09 -5.66 46.55
N GLY A 168 23.66 -4.65 45.89
CA GLY A 168 24.45 -3.62 46.55
C GLY A 168 23.63 -2.72 47.48
N TRP A 169 22.35 -2.51 47.19
CA TRP A 169 21.42 -1.82 48.10
C TRP A 169 21.12 -2.64 49.36
N VAL A 170 20.96 -3.96 49.24
CA VAL A 170 20.76 -4.86 50.39
C VAL A 170 22.00 -4.88 51.27
N GLU A 171 23.20 -4.98 50.67
CA GLU A 171 24.46 -4.95 51.42
C GLU A 171 24.67 -3.61 52.15
N LEU A 172 24.42 -2.49 51.49
CA LEU A 172 24.50 -1.15 52.09
C LEU A 172 23.50 -1.00 53.25
N PHE A 173 22.26 -1.45 53.06
CA PHE A 173 21.21 -1.41 54.08
C PHE A 173 21.58 -2.24 55.31
N VAL A 174 22.02 -3.49 55.12
CA VAL A 174 22.41 -4.39 56.21
C VAL A 174 23.68 -3.87 56.92
N SER A 175 24.67 -3.37 56.17
CA SER A 175 25.87 -2.76 56.73
C SER A 175 25.55 -1.53 57.60
N GLU A 176 24.68 -0.63 57.14
CA GLU A 176 24.26 0.55 57.92
C GLU A 176 23.53 0.17 59.20
N MET A 177 22.67 -0.85 59.18
CA MET A 177 21.99 -1.33 60.38
C MET A 177 22.93 -2.05 61.36
N MET A 178 23.91 -2.82 60.88
CA MET A 178 24.89 -3.49 61.73
C MET A 178 25.78 -2.50 62.50
N ASN A 179 25.96 -1.29 61.96
CA ASN A 179 26.73 -0.21 62.59
C ASN A 179 25.90 0.66 63.54
N ALA A 180 24.61 0.36 63.74
CA ALA A 180 23.75 1.15 64.61
C ALA A 180 24.07 0.96 66.10
N SER A 181 24.03 2.05 66.88
CA SER A 181 24.34 2.00 68.31
C SER A 181 23.17 1.52 69.18
N ASN A 182 21.94 1.67 68.69
CA ASN A 182 20.71 1.23 69.33
C ASN A 182 19.59 1.08 68.29
N MET A 183 18.41 0.62 68.73
CA MET A 183 17.28 0.36 67.83
C MET A 183 16.74 1.63 67.14
N ASP A 184 16.75 2.78 67.82
CA ASP A 184 16.25 4.03 67.24
C ASP A 184 17.23 4.60 66.20
N ASP A 185 18.53 4.47 66.42
CA ASP A 185 19.58 4.77 65.43
C ASP A 185 19.46 3.85 64.20
N ALA A 186 19.21 2.55 64.40
CA ALA A 186 18.98 1.61 63.30
C ALA A 186 17.76 2.00 62.45
N ARG A 187 16.67 2.44 63.08
CA ARG A 187 15.47 2.94 62.37
C ARG A 187 15.75 4.23 61.60
N ALA A 188 16.46 5.18 62.20
CA ALA A 188 16.84 6.43 61.53
C ALA A 188 17.76 6.18 60.33
N ARG A 189 18.72 5.25 60.45
CA ARG A 189 19.59 4.80 59.35
C ARG A 189 18.79 4.13 58.24
N ALA A 190 17.91 3.20 58.59
CA ALA A 190 17.03 2.51 57.64
C ALA A 190 16.18 3.52 56.84
N SER A 191 15.53 4.48 57.51
CA SER A 191 14.75 5.54 56.85
C SER A 191 15.59 6.30 55.84
N ARG A 192 16.77 6.80 56.26
CA ARG A 192 17.67 7.55 55.37
C ARG A 192 18.12 6.73 54.16
N THR A 193 18.50 5.46 54.37
CA THR A 193 18.92 4.60 53.25
C THR A 193 17.79 4.30 52.27
N LEU A 194 16.56 4.11 52.76
CA LEU A 194 15.39 3.88 51.91
C LEU A 194 14.94 5.15 51.17
N GLU A 195 15.03 6.32 51.80
CA GLU A 195 14.78 7.61 51.13
C GLU A 195 15.78 7.87 49.99
N VAL A 196 17.05 7.52 50.19
CA VAL A 196 18.08 7.64 49.15
C VAL A 196 17.85 6.61 48.03
N LEU A 197 17.43 5.39 48.36
CA LEU A 197 16.99 4.38 47.38
C LEU A 197 15.80 4.89 46.55
N GLU A 198 14.76 5.42 47.19
CA GLU A 198 13.56 5.93 46.53
C GLU A 198 13.94 7.04 45.53
N ARG A 199 14.74 8.02 45.99
CA ARG A 199 15.23 9.09 45.11
C ARG A 199 16.02 8.53 43.93
N SER A 200 16.90 7.56 44.17
CA SER A 200 17.67 6.90 43.10
C SER A 200 16.79 6.18 42.09
N ILE A 201 15.74 5.51 42.54
CA ILE A 201 14.79 4.80 41.66
C ILE A 201 14.02 5.81 40.82
N ILE A 202 13.49 6.87 41.44
CA ILE A 202 12.73 7.92 40.73
C ILE A 202 13.61 8.59 39.67
N THR A 203 14.85 8.98 40.02
CA THR A 203 15.75 9.63 39.06
C THR A 203 16.11 8.72 37.91
N ARG A 204 16.40 7.44 38.19
CA ARG A 204 16.77 6.46 37.16
C ARG A 204 15.58 6.14 36.26
N ALA A 205 14.42 5.84 36.83
CA ALA A 205 13.21 5.57 36.06
C ALA A 205 12.82 6.77 35.19
N GLY A 206 12.97 8.00 35.70
CA GLY A 206 12.76 9.22 34.93
C GLY A 206 13.75 9.38 33.78
N ALA A 207 15.04 9.10 34.01
CA ALA A 207 16.06 9.14 32.96
C ALA A 207 15.84 8.08 31.88
N GLU A 208 15.52 6.84 32.27
CA GLU A 208 15.21 5.74 31.34
C GLU A 208 13.94 6.02 30.52
N ALA A 209 12.89 6.58 31.15
CA ALA A 209 11.67 6.99 30.46
C ALA A 209 11.94 8.11 29.44
N LEU A 210 12.77 9.10 29.81
CA LEU A 210 13.14 10.18 28.89
C LEU A 210 14.00 9.67 27.73
N GLU A 211 14.96 8.80 28.00
CA GLU A 211 15.83 8.22 26.98
C GLU A 211 15.05 7.33 26.01
N SER A 212 14.18 6.45 26.52
CA SER A 212 13.32 5.59 25.69
C SER A 212 12.38 6.42 24.82
N PHE A 213 11.71 7.43 25.40
CA PHE A 213 10.88 8.37 24.66
C PHE A 213 11.68 9.11 23.57
N HIS A 214 12.89 9.58 23.89
CA HIS A 214 13.74 10.26 22.92
C HIS A 214 14.13 9.36 21.75
N LYS A 215 14.52 8.10 22.03
CA LYS A 215 14.83 7.10 21.00
C LYS A 215 13.63 6.81 20.11
N GLU A 216 12.45 6.59 20.70
CA GLU A 216 11.23 6.35 19.93
C GLU A 216 10.87 7.56 19.06
N ASN A 217 10.95 8.77 19.61
CA ASN A 217 10.66 9.99 18.87
C ASN A 217 11.61 10.18 17.67
N LEU A 218 12.90 9.84 17.83
CA LEU A 218 13.87 9.86 16.74
C LEU A 218 13.50 8.86 15.65
N LEU A 219 13.21 7.61 16.00
CA LEU A 219 12.81 6.58 15.04
C LEU A 219 11.52 6.94 14.30
N LEU A 220 10.52 7.48 15.01
CA LEU A 220 9.27 7.95 14.40
C LEU A 220 9.51 9.10 13.43
N LYS A 221 10.39 10.04 13.76
CA LYS A 221 10.79 11.13 12.85
C LYS A 221 11.50 10.61 11.60
N GLU A 222 12.47 9.71 11.77
CA GLU A 222 13.17 9.09 10.64
C GLU A 222 12.21 8.33 9.71
N HIS A 223 11.26 7.59 10.27
CA HIS A 223 10.24 6.89 9.50
C HIS A 223 9.31 7.85 8.76
N ALA A 224 8.85 8.92 9.41
CA ALA A 224 8.03 9.95 8.79
C ALA A 224 8.75 10.63 7.62
N GLU A 225 10.03 10.95 7.78
CA GLU A 225 10.85 11.50 6.70
C GLU A 225 11.04 10.51 5.54
N ALA A 226 11.26 9.22 5.84
CA ALA A 226 11.37 8.19 4.80
C ALA A 226 10.08 8.11 3.98
N MET A 227 8.91 8.07 4.63
CA MET A 227 7.63 8.08 3.94
C MET A 227 7.42 9.34 3.09
N LEU A 228 7.86 10.52 3.55
CA LEU A 228 7.78 11.75 2.76
C LEU A 228 8.67 11.70 1.49
N ARG A 229 9.87 11.11 1.60
CA ARG A 229 10.75 10.89 0.45
C ARG A 229 10.11 9.95 -0.56
N GLU A 230 9.57 8.83 -0.12
CA GLU A 230 8.86 7.87 -0.96
C GLU A 230 7.63 8.48 -1.62
N ASN A 231 6.82 9.25 -0.88
CA ASN A 231 5.66 9.95 -1.42
C ASN A 231 6.05 10.92 -2.55
N THR A 232 7.20 11.57 -2.42
CA THR A 232 7.75 12.46 -3.46
C THR A 232 8.15 11.68 -4.70
N VAL A 233 8.80 10.52 -4.54
CA VAL A 233 9.14 9.62 -5.66
C VAL A 233 7.87 9.13 -6.37
N LEU A 234 6.86 8.70 -5.62
CA LEU A 234 5.58 8.26 -6.16
C LEU A 234 4.86 9.38 -6.92
N LYS A 235 4.81 10.60 -6.37
CA LYS A 235 4.25 11.78 -7.07
C LYS A 235 4.95 12.05 -8.39
N ARG A 236 6.29 11.95 -8.43
CA ARG A 236 7.07 12.09 -9.67
C ARG A 236 6.76 10.98 -10.67
N ALA A 237 6.68 9.73 -10.21
CA ALA A 237 6.34 8.60 -11.07
C ALA A 237 4.94 8.74 -11.68
N VAL A 238 3.95 9.16 -10.89
CA VAL A 238 2.59 9.42 -11.35
C VAL A 238 2.55 10.56 -12.37
N ALA A 239 3.29 11.65 -12.15
CA ALA A 239 3.37 12.76 -13.11
C ALA A 239 3.94 12.29 -14.46
N ILE A 240 5.03 11.51 -14.45
CA ILE A 240 5.63 10.93 -15.67
C ILE A 240 4.65 10.00 -16.36
N GLN A 241 3.94 9.15 -15.60
CA GLN A 241 2.97 8.22 -16.17
C GLN A 241 1.80 8.96 -16.82
N HIS A 242 1.32 10.04 -16.20
CA HIS A 242 0.27 10.88 -16.75
C HIS A 242 0.71 11.58 -18.04
N GLU A 243 1.94 12.11 -18.08
CA GLU A 243 2.51 12.73 -19.28
C GLU A 243 2.60 11.73 -20.45
N ARG A 244 3.12 10.53 -20.19
CA ARG A 244 3.17 9.45 -21.18
C ARG A 244 1.78 9.08 -21.69
N GLN A 245 0.81 8.93 -20.79
CA GLN A 245 -0.56 8.60 -21.18
C GLN A 245 -1.14 9.69 -22.11
N LYS A 246 -0.91 10.96 -21.78
CA LYS A 246 -1.34 12.09 -22.60
C LYS A 246 -0.73 12.06 -24.00
N GLU A 247 0.58 11.76 -24.11
CA GLU A 247 1.25 11.61 -25.40
C GLU A 247 0.67 10.44 -26.22
N TYR A 248 0.39 9.30 -25.57
CA TYR A 248 -0.27 8.17 -26.23
C TYR A 248 -1.67 8.53 -26.75
N ASP A 249 -2.45 9.25 -25.96
CA ASP A 249 -3.79 9.68 -26.37
C ASP A 249 -3.72 10.65 -27.56
N GLN A 250 -2.75 11.56 -27.57
CA GLN A 250 -2.50 12.46 -28.70
C GLN A 250 -2.07 11.69 -29.96
N MET A 251 -1.07 10.81 -29.84
CA MET A 251 -0.62 9.94 -30.94
C MET A 251 -1.76 9.09 -31.51
N ASN A 252 -2.66 8.60 -30.64
CA ASN A 252 -3.81 7.83 -31.09
C ASN A 252 -4.81 8.68 -31.88
N GLN A 253 -5.04 9.95 -31.50
CA GLN A 253 -5.86 10.89 -32.28
C GLN A 253 -5.23 11.17 -33.65
N GLU A 254 -3.93 11.43 -33.70
CA GLU A 254 -3.20 11.64 -34.96
C GLU A 254 -3.26 10.40 -35.86
N LEU A 255 -3.13 9.20 -35.27
CA LEU A 255 -3.26 7.94 -35.97
C LEU A 255 -4.67 7.76 -36.56
N GLN A 256 -5.72 8.11 -35.80
CA GLN A 256 -7.10 8.05 -36.30
C GLN A 256 -7.31 9.03 -37.47
N HIS A 257 -6.80 10.25 -37.36
CA HIS A 257 -6.84 11.24 -38.43
C HIS A 257 -6.12 10.73 -39.69
N LEU A 258 -4.93 10.15 -39.55
CA LEU A 258 -4.17 9.61 -40.67
C LEU A 258 -4.90 8.42 -41.32
N LYS A 259 -5.52 7.53 -40.55
CA LYS A 259 -6.36 6.44 -41.09
C LYS A 259 -7.51 6.99 -41.93
N GLN A 260 -8.17 8.06 -41.47
CA GLN A 260 -9.22 8.71 -42.24
C GLN A 260 -8.68 9.29 -43.55
N LEU A 261 -7.55 10.01 -43.51
CA LEU A 261 -6.93 10.58 -44.71
C LEU A 261 -6.51 9.50 -45.73
N VAL A 262 -5.93 8.39 -45.25
CA VAL A 262 -5.58 7.24 -46.10
C VAL A 262 -6.83 6.64 -46.74
N SER A 263 -7.92 6.49 -45.99
CA SER A 263 -9.19 5.99 -46.55
C SER A 263 -9.75 6.90 -47.63
N GLN A 264 -9.65 8.22 -47.43
CA GLN A 264 -10.08 9.22 -48.42
C GLN A 264 -9.25 9.14 -49.71
N TYR A 265 -7.91 9.06 -49.60
CA TYR A 265 -7.07 8.91 -50.78
C TYR A 265 -7.32 7.59 -51.50
N GLN A 266 -7.57 6.51 -50.77
CA GLN A 266 -7.91 5.22 -51.38
C GLN A 266 -9.21 5.28 -52.18
N GLU A 267 -10.21 6.03 -51.71
CA GLU A 267 -11.46 6.26 -52.44
C GLU A 267 -11.28 7.15 -53.68
N GLN A 268 -10.46 8.20 -53.57
CA GLN A 268 -10.11 9.05 -54.72
C GLN A 268 -9.42 8.24 -55.83
N VAL A 269 -8.47 7.37 -55.48
CA VAL A 269 -7.79 6.50 -56.44
C VAL A 269 -8.80 5.58 -57.14
N LYS A 270 -9.67 4.89 -56.39
CA LYS A 270 -10.73 4.04 -56.98
C LYS A 270 -11.63 4.81 -57.94
N THR A 271 -12.01 6.04 -57.58
CA THR A 271 -12.86 6.90 -58.43
C THR A 271 -12.16 7.26 -59.73
N LEU A 272 -10.88 7.65 -59.66
CA LEU A 272 -10.07 7.96 -60.83
C LEU A 272 -9.85 6.72 -61.73
N GLU A 273 -9.63 5.55 -61.15
CA GLU A 273 -9.51 4.29 -61.88
C GLU A 273 -10.80 3.97 -62.65
N ILE A 274 -11.97 4.09 -62.00
CA ILE A 274 -13.28 3.88 -62.65
C ILE A 274 -13.49 4.89 -63.79
N ASN A 275 -13.19 6.18 -63.57
CA ASN A 275 -13.34 7.21 -64.59
C ASN A 275 -12.40 6.96 -65.79
N ASN A 276 -11.16 6.56 -65.54
CA ASN A 276 -10.21 6.25 -66.60
C ASN A 276 -10.66 5.04 -67.44
N TYR A 277 -11.18 4.01 -66.77
CA TYR A 277 -11.77 2.85 -67.45
C TYR A 277 -12.98 3.25 -68.31
N ALA A 278 -13.92 4.05 -67.78
CA ALA A 278 -15.08 4.51 -68.51
C ALA A 278 -14.69 5.33 -69.75
N LEU A 279 -13.74 6.27 -69.62
CA LEU A 279 -13.20 7.06 -70.72
C LEU A 279 -12.54 6.18 -71.78
N SER A 280 -11.72 5.21 -71.37
CA SER A 280 -11.06 4.26 -72.28
C SER A 280 -12.07 3.42 -73.05
N MET A 281 -13.15 2.99 -72.39
CA MET A 281 -14.25 2.26 -73.03
C MET A 281 -15.01 3.12 -74.04
N HIS A 282 -15.35 4.36 -73.69
CA HIS A 282 -16.00 5.30 -74.62
C HIS A 282 -15.12 5.65 -75.82
N LEU A 283 -13.82 5.84 -75.60
CA LEU A 283 -12.86 6.11 -76.68
C LEU A 283 -12.78 4.94 -77.65
N ARG A 284 -12.71 3.70 -77.13
CA ARG A 284 -12.73 2.49 -77.96
C ARG A 284 -14.04 2.36 -78.74
N GLN A 285 -15.17 2.66 -78.10
CA GLN A 285 -16.48 2.64 -78.76
C GLN A 285 -16.54 3.68 -79.88
N ALA A 286 -16.07 4.92 -79.67
CA ALA A 286 -16.02 5.98 -80.67
C ALA A 286 -15.10 5.64 -81.86
N GLN A 287 -13.98 4.96 -81.61
CA GLN A 287 -13.09 4.46 -82.66
C GLN A 287 -13.72 3.34 -83.49
N GLN A 288 -14.53 2.48 -82.87
CA GLN A 288 -15.22 1.38 -83.54
C GLN A 288 -16.50 1.82 -84.26
N SER A 289 -17.23 2.81 -83.73
CA SER A 289 -18.38 3.44 -84.38
C SER A 289 -17.96 4.51 -85.40
N GLY A 290 -16.70 4.95 -85.37
CA GLY A 290 -16.02 5.74 -86.38
C GLY A 290 -15.67 4.97 -87.65
N SER A 291 -16.62 4.19 -88.19
CA SER A 291 -16.65 3.99 -89.65
C SER A 291 -17.13 5.30 -90.23
N ILE A 292 -16.23 6.24 -90.50
CA ILE A 292 -16.52 7.30 -91.48
C ILE A 292 -16.93 6.57 -92.76
N PRO A 293 -18.18 6.66 -93.24
CA PRO A 293 -18.46 6.33 -94.63
C PRO A 293 -17.61 7.31 -95.44
N GLY A 294 -16.57 6.81 -96.11
CA GLY A 294 -15.52 7.60 -96.72
C GLY A 294 -16.02 8.79 -97.54
N ARG A 295 -15.97 9.98 -96.95
CA ARG A 295 -15.90 11.27 -97.65
C ARG A 295 -15.07 12.24 -96.83
N PHE A 296 -13.78 11.95 -96.70
CA PHE A 296 -12.82 13.04 -96.73
C PHE A 296 -12.78 13.51 -98.19
N HIS A 297 -13.14 14.76 -98.43
CA HIS A 297 -12.86 15.41 -99.72
C HIS A 297 -11.35 15.63 -99.80
N PRO A 298 -10.63 15.02 -100.76
CA PRO A 298 -9.31 15.48 -101.10
C PRO A 298 -9.47 16.78 -101.90
N ASP A 299 -8.65 17.77 -101.56
CA ASP A 299 -8.49 19.03 -102.27
C ASP A 299 -9.70 19.98 -102.27
N VAL A 300 -9.69 20.90 -101.31
CA VAL A 300 -10.14 22.26 -101.57
C VAL A 300 -8.97 23.17 -101.23
N PHE A 301 -8.48 23.85 -102.27
CA PHE A 301 -7.42 24.86 -102.27
C PHE A 301 -7.75 26.07 -101.40
#